data_AF-A0A6P1MA12-F1
#
_entry.id   AF-A0A6P1MA12-F1
#
_cell.length_a   1.000
_cell.length_b   1.000
_cell.length_c   1.000
_cell.angle_alpha   90.00
_cell.angle_beta   90.00
_cell.angle_gamma   90.00
#
_symmetry.space_group_name_H-M   'P 1'
#
loop_
_entity.id
_entity.type
_entity.pdbx_description
1 polymer ?
#
loop_
_entity_poly.entity_id
_entity_poly.type
_entity_poly.pdbx_seq_one_letter_code
_entity_poly.pdbx_strand_id
1 'polypeptide(L)'
;MRKKRNRAEEPMEVSMTPMIDVVFQLLIYFLVTFSTPDVLAHLDISRPAPDSSQTEPRTPPKMIRVNIYEDGFSLNGRAVSKNELERILNRLAGFSKSQTVLITCAGGAKHARLVDVLDICAQAGLNKLTVVSAE
;
A
#
# COMPACT_ATOMS: atom_id res chain seq x y z
N MET A 1 55.16 -61.28 -4.18
CA MET A 1 54.89 -60.31 -3.10
C MET A 1 54.37 -59.01 -3.70
N ARG A 2 53.07 -58.69 -3.54
CA ARG A 2 52.44 -57.48 -4.08
C ARG A 2 52.66 -56.31 -3.11
N LYS A 3 53.43 -55.31 -3.52
CA LYS A 3 53.67 -54.08 -2.75
C LYS A 3 52.44 -53.17 -2.88
N LYS A 4 51.60 -53.13 -1.84
CA LYS A 4 50.52 -52.12 -1.71
C LYS A 4 51.18 -50.76 -1.54
N ARG A 5 51.00 -49.88 -2.53
CA ARG A 5 51.45 -48.49 -2.49
C ARG A 5 50.41 -47.72 -1.66
N ASN A 6 50.80 -47.27 -0.47
CA ASN A 6 50.00 -46.35 0.35
C ASN A 6 49.75 -45.09 -0.47
N ARG A 7 48.47 -44.83 -0.76
CA ARG A 7 47.98 -43.58 -1.32
C ARG A 7 47.98 -42.58 -0.16
N ALA A 8 48.93 -41.66 -0.16
CA ALA A 8 48.86 -40.49 0.69
C ALA A 8 47.62 -39.71 0.26
N GLU A 9 46.68 -39.49 1.18
CA GLU A 9 45.57 -38.58 0.99
C GLU A 9 46.16 -37.16 0.98
N GLU A 10 46.34 -36.59 -0.21
CA GLU A 10 46.57 -35.15 -0.34
C GLU A 10 45.31 -34.44 0.15
N PRO A 11 45.44 -33.37 0.98
CA PRO A 11 44.28 -32.61 1.41
C PRO A 11 43.60 -32.04 0.17
N MET A 12 42.35 -32.44 -0.05
CA MET A 12 41.55 -31.99 -1.17
C MET A 12 41.32 -30.49 -1.01
N GLU A 13 42.07 -29.67 -1.74
CA GLU A 13 41.86 -28.22 -1.78
C GLU A 13 40.47 -27.95 -2.37
N VAL A 14 39.57 -27.45 -1.53
CA VAL A 14 38.21 -27.13 -1.97
C VAL A 14 38.30 -25.87 -2.82
N SER A 15 37.94 -25.99 -4.10
CA SER A 15 37.86 -24.85 -5.00
C SER A 15 36.83 -23.84 -4.49
N MET A 16 37.25 -22.60 -4.26
CA MET A 16 36.37 -21.51 -3.81
C MET A 16 35.48 -20.97 -4.93
N THR A 17 35.88 -21.13 -6.18
CA THR A 17 35.14 -20.65 -7.36
C THR A 17 33.68 -21.12 -7.41
N PRO A 18 33.36 -22.42 -7.23
CA PRO A 18 31.95 -22.86 -7.19
C PRO A 18 31.18 -22.34 -5.98
N MET A 19 31.85 -22.08 -4.84
CA MET A 19 31.16 -21.52 -3.66
C MET A 19 30.78 -20.05 -3.86
N ILE A 20 31.66 -19.26 -4.48
CA ILE A 20 31.39 -17.86 -4.81
C ILE A 20 30.19 -17.75 -5.75
N ASP A 21 30.09 -18.64 -6.73
CA ASP A 21 28.97 -18.68 -7.69
C ASP A 21 27.62 -18.92 -7.00
N VAL A 22 27.56 -19.89 -6.07
CA VAL A 22 26.34 -20.17 -5.29
C VAL A 22 25.93 -18.95 -4.46
N VAL A 23 26.88 -18.28 -3.81
CA VAL A 23 26.58 -17.07 -3.01
C VAL A 23 26.08 -15.92 -3.90
N PHE A 24 26.70 -15.71 -5.07
CA PHE A 24 26.26 -14.71 -6.03
C PHE A 24 24.86 -14.99 -6.57
N GLN A 25 24.56 -16.26 -6.89
CA GLN A 25 23.25 -16.68 -7.36
C GLN A 25 22.17 -16.44 -6.29
N LEU A 26 22.48 -16.65 -5.01
CA LEU A 26 21.58 -16.34 -3.91
C LEU A 26 21.35 -14.83 -3.74
N LEU A 27 22.39 -14.00 -3.88
CA LEU A 27 22.25 -12.54 -3.77
C LEU A 27 21.38 -11.96 -4.89
N ILE A 28 21.56 -12.42 -6.13
CA ILE A 28 20.71 -12.00 -7.26
C ILE A 28 19.28 -12.48 -7.05
N TYR A 29 19.10 -13.72 -6.61
CA TYR A 29 17.77 -14.25 -6.29
C TYR A 29 17.07 -13.40 -5.23
N PHE A 30 17.76 -13.04 -4.14
CA PHE A 30 17.22 -12.15 -3.13
C PHE A 30 16.93 -10.78 -3.72
N LEU A 31 17.83 -10.14 -4.46
CA LEU A 31 17.60 -8.81 -5.03
C LEU A 31 16.37 -8.78 -5.96
N VAL A 32 16.19 -9.80 -6.79
CA VAL A 32 15.05 -9.88 -7.73
C VAL A 32 13.75 -10.24 -7.01
N THR A 33 13.80 -11.16 -6.06
CA THR A 33 12.60 -11.64 -5.33
C THR A 33 12.22 -10.72 -4.18
N PHE A 34 13.15 -9.90 -3.69
CA PHE A 34 12.92 -8.84 -2.71
C PHE A 34 12.22 -7.66 -3.39
N SER A 35 11.02 -7.92 -3.88
CA SER A 35 10.02 -6.88 -4.08
C SER A 35 9.29 -6.72 -2.76
N THR A 36 9.39 -5.56 -2.13
CA THR A 36 8.46 -5.17 -1.08
C THR A 36 7.06 -5.23 -1.68
N PRO A 37 6.10 -6.00 -1.11
CA PRO A 37 4.72 -5.84 -1.50
C PRO A 37 4.37 -4.37 -1.26
N ASP A 38 3.91 -3.70 -2.30
CA ASP A 38 3.41 -2.34 -2.20
C ASP A 38 2.15 -2.43 -1.32
N VAL A 39 2.31 -2.26 0.00
CA VAL A 39 1.23 -2.41 1.00
C VAL A 39 0.09 -1.40 0.74
N LEU A 40 0.31 -0.45 -0.17
CA LEU A 40 -0.67 0.53 -0.62
C LEU A 40 -1.50 0.08 -1.84
N ALA A 41 -1.21 -1.06 -2.47
CA ALA A 41 -1.74 -1.37 -3.80
C ALA A 41 -2.93 -2.36 -3.85
N HIS A 42 -3.36 -3.00 -2.76
CA HIS A 42 -4.36 -4.10 -2.87
C HIS A 42 -5.50 -3.99 -1.85
N LEU A 43 -6.34 -2.96 -2.01
CA LEU A 43 -7.79 -3.10 -1.88
C LEU A 43 -8.41 -2.82 -3.24
N ASP A 44 -8.43 -3.87 -4.04
CA ASP A 44 -8.93 -3.93 -5.41
C ASP A 44 -10.46 -3.87 -5.40
N ILE A 45 -11.02 -2.65 -5.37
CA ILE A 45 -12.40 -2.40 -5.81
C ILE A 45 -12.33 -1.41 -6.98
N SER A 46 -12.32 -2.01 -8.16
CA SER A 46 -12.62 -1.41 -9.47
C SER A 46 -11.67 -0.32 -9.94
N ARG A 47 -10.59 -0.73 -10.58
CA ARG A 47 -9.83 0.07 -11.55
C ARG A 47 -10.45 -0.06 -12.96
N PRO A 48 -11.38 0.81 -13.41
CA PRO A 48 -11.54 1.01 -14.84
C PRO A 48 -10.30 1.74 -15.35
N ALA A 49 -9.76 1.27 -16.47
CA ALA A 49 -8.53 1.74 -17.10
C ALA A 49 -8.49 3.27 -17.28
N PRO A 50 -7.29 3.89 -17.31
CA PRO A 50 -7.18 5.31 -17.63
C PRO A 50 -7.41 5.47 -19.13
N ASP A 51 -8.61 5.89 -19.52
CA ASP A 51 -8.77 6.49 -20.84
C ASP A 51 -8.04 7.82 -20.84
N SER A 52 -6.96 7.82 -21.63
CA SER A 52 -6.28 9.00 -22.12
C SER A 52 -7.29 9.93 -22.79
N SER A 53 -7.68 11.01 -22.12
CA SER A 53 -8.01 12.25 -22.83
C SER A 53 -7.54 13.45 -22.03
N GLN A 54 -6.70 14.22 -22.70
CA GLN A 54 -6.24 15.54 -22.34
C GLN A 54 -7.45 16.45 -22.12
N THR A 55 -7.49 17.15 -21.00
CA THR A 55 -7.87 18.57 -20.88
C THR A 55 -7.50 18.95 -19.44
N GLU A 56 -6.68 19.98 -19.24
CA GLU A 56 -6.53 20.54 -17.89
C GLU A 56 -7.90 21.04 -17.40
N PRO A 57 -8.27 20.78 -16.15
CA PRO A 57 -8.74 21.93 -15.39
C PRO A 57 -8.33 21.85 -13.93
N ARG A 58 -7.89 23.01 -13.39
CA ARG A 58 -8.14 23.49 -12.00
C ARG A 58 -8.57 22.40 -11.02
N THR A 59 -7.69 21.42 -10.79
CA THR A 59 -8.16 20.12 -10.31
C THR A 59 -8.37 20.22 -8.81
N PRO A 60 -9.58 19.99 -8.27
CA PRO A 60 -9.71 19.70 -6.85
C PRO A 60 -8.80 18.50 -6.54
N PRO A 61 -8.22 18.41 -5.34
CA PRO A 61 -7.23 17.38 -5.03
C PRO A 61 -7.77 16.02 -5.49
N LYS A 62 -6.98 15.33 -6.33
CA LYS A 62 -7.37 14.07 -6.99
C LYS A 62 -7.78 12.96 -6.00
N MET A 63 -7.50 13.17 -4.71
CA MET A 63 -7.81 12.25 -3.63
C MET A 63 -8.20 13.02 -2.37
N ILE A 64 -9.33 12.66 -1.78
CA ILE A 64 -9.80 13.19 -0.49
C ILE A 64 -9.25 12.29 0.60
N ARG A 65 -8.44 12.81 1.52
CA ARG A 65 -7.90 12.03 2.64
C ARG A 65 -8.70 12.30 3.91
N VAL A 66 -9.32 11.27 4.46
CA VAL A 66 -10.01 11.31 5.74
C VAL A 66 -9.21 10.45 6.72
N ASN A 67 -8.65 11.03 7.78
CA ASN A 67 -8.06 10.23 8.85
C ASN A 67 -8.98 10.21 10.06
N ILE A 68 -9.12 9.03 10.66
CA ILE A 68 -9.94 8.76 11.83
C ILE A 68 -9.00 8.48 12.99
N TYR A 69 -9.14 9.27 14.05
CA TYR A 69 -8.38 9.15 15.29
C TYR A 69 -9.30 8.75 16.46
N GLU A 70 -8.70 8.53 17.63
CA GLU A 70 -9.43 8.23 18.87
C GLU A 70 -10.26 9.42 19.37
N ASP A 71 -9.88 10.65 19.06
CA ASP A 71 -10.56 11.86 19.55
C ASP A 71 -11.37 12.59 18.48
N GLY A 72 -11.22 12.24 17.20
CA GLY A 72 -11.92 12.95 16.13
C GLY A 72 -11.50 12.57 14.72
N PHE A 73 -11.81 13.46 13.78
CA PHE A 73 -11.59 13.27 12.36
C PHE A 73 -10.64 14.36 11.83
N SER A 74 -9.88 14.03 10.81
CA SER A 74 -9.17 15.03 10.01
C SER A 74 -9.45 14.83 8.53
N LEU A 75 -9.60 15.94 7.82
CA LEU A 75 -9.75 15.99 6.38
C LEU A 75 -8.54 16.70 5.79
N ASN A 76 -7.77 16.01 4.94
CA ASN A 76 -6.54 16.52 4.33
C ASN A 76 -5.57 17.16 5.36
N GLY A 77 -5.47 16.56 6.55
CA GLY A 77 -4.60 17.03 7.63
C GLY A 77 -5.19 18.13 8.53
N ARG A 78 -6.39 18.63 8.22
CA ARG A 78 -7.10 19.59 9.08
C ARG A 78 -8.09 18.86 9.98
N ALA A 79 -8.04 19.10 11.29
CA ALA A 79 -9.03 18.60 12.22
C ALA A 79 -10.41 19.17 11.88
N VAL A 80 -11.41 18.29 11.78
CA VAL A 80 -12.80 18.65 11.44
C VAL A 80 -13.77 17.91 12.35
N SER A 81 -14.89 18.58 12.66
CA SER A 81 -16.00 17.92 13.36
C SER A 81 -16.77 16.99 12.41
N LYS A 82 -17.58 16.07 12.94
CA LYS A 82 -18.43 15.18 12.13
C LYS A 82 -19.35 15.96 11.18
N ASN A 83 -20.01 17.00 11.70
CA ASN A 83 -20.91 17.85 10.90
C ASN A 83 -20.17 18.63 9.80
N GLU A 84 -18.94 19.05 10.08
CA GLU A 84 -18.11 19.75 9.10
C GLU A 84 -17.59 18.79 8.01
N LEU A 85 -17.20 17.59 8.40
CA LEU A 85 -16.82 16.52 7.49
C LEU A 85 -17.96 16.19 6.52
N GLU A 86 -19.18 16.00 7.01
CA GLU A 86 -20.37 15.75 6.20
C GLU A 86 -20.63 16.87 5.19
N ARG A 87 -20.60 18.13 5.64
CA ARG A 87 -20.79 19.29 4.74
C ARG A 87 -19.72 19.35 3.65
N ILE A 88 -18.47 19.09 4.00
CA ILE A 88 -17.37 19.15 3.03
C ILE A 88 -17.46 17.98 2.04
N LEU A 89 -17.72 16.76 2.51
CA LEU A 89 -17.87 15.60 1.64
C LEU A 89 -19.05 15.74 0.68
N ASN A 90 -20.21 16.23 1.16
CA ASN A 90 -21.36 16.54 0.30
C ASN A 90 -21.03 17.60 -0.74
N ARG A 91 -20.32 18.66 -0.35
CA ARG A 91 -19.88 19.71 -1.28
C ARG A 91 -18.93 19.15 -2.35
N LEU A 92 -17.98 18.31 -1.95
CA LEU A 92 -17.02 17.67 -2.87
C LEU A 92 -17.70 16.69 -3.82
N ALA A 93 -18.66 15.91 -3.33
CA ALA A 93 -19.47 15.02 -4.16
C ALA A 93 -20.30 15.78 -5.20
N GLY A 94 -20.73 17.01 -4.90
CA GLY A 94 -21.39 17.91 -5.85
C GLY A 94 -20.49 18.36 -7.00
N PHE A 95 -19.17 18.44 -6.79
CA PHE A 95 -18.21 18.75 -7.86
C PHE A 95 -17.85 17.53 -8.68
N SER A 96 -17.56 16.40 -8.03
CA SER A 96 -17.24 15.16 -8.72
C SER A 96 -17.48 13.94 -7.83
N LYS A 97 -18.48 13.14 -8.21
CA LYS A 97 -18.78 11.85 -7.58
C LYS A 97 -17.73 10.78 -7.88
N SER A 98 -16.81 11.04 -8.81
CA SER A 98 -15.74 10.12 -9.19
C SER A 98 -14.44 10.34 -8.42
N GLN A 99 -14.41 11.27 -7.45
CA GLN A 99 -13.27 11.46 -6.56
C GLN A 99 -13.06 10.23 -5.67
N THR A 100 -11.80 9.83 -5.53
CA THR A 100 -11.41 8.76 -4.61
C THR A 100 -11.26 9.32 -3.20
N VAL A 101 -11.94 8.71 -2.23
CA VAL A 101 -11.79 9.00 -0.80
C VAL A 101 -10.90 7.92 -0.17
N LEU A 102 -9.75 8.34 0.35
CA LEU A 102 -8.86 7.51 1.14
C LEU A 102 -9.20 7.71 2.63
N ILE A 103 -9.66 6.67 3.29
CA ILE A 103 -10.01 6.66 4.70
C ILE A 103 -8.92 5.91 5.47
N THR A 104 -8.17 6.61 6.30
CA THR A 104 -7.14 6.03 7.16
C THR A 104 -7.68 5.89 8.58
N CYS A 105 -7.67 4.69 9.15
CA CYS A 105 -7.98 4.47 10.57
C CYS A 105 -6.69 4.30 11.36
N ALA A 106 -6.46 5.13 12.37
CA ALA A 106 -5.41 4.88 13.36
C ALA A 106 -5.80 3.69 14.27
N GLY A 107 -4.83 2.95 14.81
CA GLY A 107 -5.08 1.78 15.67
C GLY A 107 -6.00 2.03 16.88
N GLY A 108 -6.04 3.26 17.43
CA GLY A 108 -6.95 3.65 18.51
C GLY A 108 -8.36 4.09 18.08
N ALA A 109 -8.64 4.13 16.77
CA ALA A 109 -9.93 4.60 16.27
C ALA A 109 -11.05 3.59 16.51
N LYS A 110 -12.15 4.04 17.10
CA LYS A 110 -13.36 3.20 17.30
C LYS A 110 -13.95 2.80 15.95
N HIS A 111 -14.22 1.51 15.75
CA HIS A 111 -14.90 1.00 14.55
C HIS A 111 -16.22 1.73 14.23
N ALA A 112 -16.99 2.13 15.24
CA ALA A 112 -18.22 2.90 15.05
C ALA A 112 -17.99 4.21 14.26
N ARG A 113 -16.84 4.87 14.47
CA ARG A 113 -16.51 6.11 13.73
C ARG A 113 -16.12 5.84 12.27
N LEU A 114 -15.55 4.68 11.97
CA LEU A 114 -15.31 4.28 10.59
C LEU A 114 -16.64 4.09 9.86
N VAL A 115 -17.58 3.37 10.48
CA VAL A 115 -18.92 3.16 9.91
C VAL A 115 -19.62 4.51 9.67
N ASP A 116 -19.57 5.43 10.63
CA ASP A 116 -20.11 6.79 10.47
C ASP A 116 -19.57 7.51 9.22
N VAL A 117 -18.26 7.42 8.97
CA VAL A 117 -17.63 8.06 7.80
C VAL A 117 -18.04 7.36 6.51
N LEU A 118 -18.15 6.04 6.52
CA LEU A 118 -18.63 5.27 5.37
C LEU A 118 -20.08 5.61 5.02
N ASP A 119 -20.95 5.76 6.03
CA ASP A 119 -22.35 6.16 5.84
C ASP A 119 -22.46 7.57 5.24
N ILE A 120 -21.66 8.52 5.73
CA ILE A 120 -21.61 9.88 5.17
C ILE A 120 -21.17 9.84 3.70
N CYS A 121 -20.12 9.09 3.39
CA CYS A 121 -19.64 8.93 2.01
C CYS A 121 -20.69 8.28 1.10
N ALA A 122 -21.41 7.28 1.59
CA ALA A 122 -22.48 6.60 0.87
C ALA A 122 -23.67 7.54 0.59
N GLN A 123 -24.09 8.32 1.59
CA GLN A 123 -25.15 9.33 1.43
C GLN A 123 -24.76 10.44 0.45
N ALA A 124 -23.49 10.83 0.43
CA ALA A 124 -22.95 11.79 -0.53
C ALA A 124 -22.87 11.23 -1.96
N GLY A 125 -23.00 9.91 -2.15
CA GLY A 125 -22.86 9.24 -3.45
C GLY A 125 -21.41 9.17 -3.96
N LEU A 126 -20.44 9.09 -3.04
CA LEU A 126 -19.03 8.89 -3.35
C LEU A 126 -18.76 7.39 -3.54
N ASN A 127 -18.58 6.99 -4.80
CA ASN A 127 -18.54 5.57 -5.17
C ASN A 127 -17.14 4.95 -5.07
N LYS A 128 -16.08 5.77 -4.98
CA LYS A 128 -14.69 5.32 -4.94
C LYS A 128 -14.11 5.53 -3.55
N LEU A 129 -14.16 4.48 -2.73
CA LEU A 129 -13.66 4.49 -1.35
C LEU A 129 -12.49 3.52 -1.22
N THR A 130 -11.44 3.94 -0.54
CA THR A 130 -10.29 3.10 -0.17
C THR A 130 -10.09 3.24 1.32
N VAL A 131 -10.11 2.12 2.05
CA VAL A 131 -9.91 2.11 3.50
C VAL A 131 -8.54 1.51 3.80
N VAL A 132 -7.74 2.18 4.63
CA VAL A 132 -6.42 1.73 5.06
C VAL A 132 -6.35 1.78 6.59
N SER A 133 -5.79 0.74 7.18
CA SER A 133 -5.46 0.74 8.60
C SER A 133 -4.03 1.25 8.76
N ALA A 134 -3.84 2.28 9.57
CA ALA A 134 -2.54 2.69 10.06
C ALA A 134 -2.31 1.98 11.40
N GLU A 135 -1.36 1.04 11.38
CA GLU A 135 -0.88 0.30 12.55
C GLU A 135 -0.14 1.23 13.52
#